data_AF-A0A9C7UZL1-F1
#
_entry.id   AF-A0A9C7UZL1-F1
#
_cell.length_a   1.000
_cell.length_b   1.000
_cell.length_c   1.000
_cell.angle_alpha   90.00
_cell.angle_beta   90.00
_cell.angle_gamma   90.00
#
_symmetry.space_group_name_H-M   'P 1'
#
loop_
_entity.id
_entity.type
_entity.pdbx_description
1 polymer ?
#
loop_
_entity_poly.entity_id
_entity_poly.type
_entity_poly.pdbx_seq_one_letter_code
_entity_poly.pdbx_strand_id
1 'polypeptide(L)'
;MNGYQNMLEQKLSLLEKSFREDGVFDNSAGNVESLCAAFVSVCDTNERAFVFRAAENTPEQAWKSACEKSAEFVRRYDYAPVWVKADVMASRERIPFAELQKRIAASRNEFFRRGIAFDDRLECALIEAEINGNRVISYKKHMLELPVLNEYLAECGLPTLSGFPEEVTLFDCESRFCDDSCAVFPLYGSGSRCGRRIIGEFTDSAALDVITTSAEYLSMQVRMDGRFEYGCYPIDHLEIPGYNILRHSSAIWSLICAYRLTGERFTLNQIIKAVGYMVGNTYRKYPDRDGRENVVFLADKTRSEIKVGGNALAVIMLTEFMSATGSDKYAKLCRELGNGILEMFDQGDGSFWHVLEFPTLQRKEKFRTVYYDGEAVFALCRLYGLTGERKWLDAAAVAADRFIREGYEKYRDHWVAYSMNELTKHLPEDRYLSFGLKNANVNLRRIRGQDTTYHTYLELLCVTFEMYSRITEQGLECSYLPEFRAEELVDTIFYRAEYMLNGYGYPEYVMYLKYPSAVLGAFFVRHDGYRIRIDDIQHFCSAYYSFYRNYGRLAALRESFDHEREVGENGS
;
A
#
# COMPACT_ATOMS: atom_id res chain seq x y z
N MET A 1 11.90 -39.89 6.20
CA MET A 1 12.63 -38.61 6.18
C MET A 1 12.77 -38.08 4.74
N ASN A 2 11.71 -38.11 3.91
CA ASN A 2 11.75 -37.60 2.53
C ASN A 2 10.61 -36.59 2.24
N GLY A 3 9.89 -36.11 3.27
CA GLY A 3 8.69 -35.30 3.07
C GLY A 3 8.95 -33.98 2.35
N TYR A 4 9.96 -33.22 2.82
CA TYR A 4 10.34 -31.95 2.20
C TYR A 4 11.02 -32.10 0.86
N GLN A 5 11.80 -33.17 0.64
CA GLN A 5 12.37 -33.45 -0.66
C GLN A 5 11.27 -33.73 -1.70
N ASN A 6 10.30 -34.60 -1.40
CA ASN A 6 9.18 -34.88 -2.29
C ASN A 6 8.34 -33.61 -2.56
N MET A 7 8.17 -32.75 -1.55
CA MET A 7 7.47 -31.47 -1.69
C MET A 7 8.21 -30.53 -2.65
N LEU A 8 9.53 -30.39 -2.52
CA LEU A 8 10.33 -29.58 -3.44
C LEU A 8 10.24 -30.15 -4.86
N GLU A 9 10.45 -31.46 -5.04
CA GLU A 9 10.40 -32.12 -6.35
C GLU A 9 9.04 -31.89 -7.05
N GLN A 10 7.94 -31.97 -6.31
CA GLN A 10 6.61 -31.64 -6.82
C GLN A 10 6.52 -30.19 -7.30
N LYS A 11 6.96 -29.23 -6.48
CA LYS A 11 6.92 -27.80 -6.82
C LYS A 11 7.81 -27.48 -8.03
N LEU A 12 9.02 -28.01 -8.08
CA LEU A 12 9.94 -27.84 -9.21
C LEU A 12 9.35 -28.43 -10.51
N SER A 13 8.69 -29.59 -10.44
CA SER A 13 8.01 -30.18 -11.60
C SER A 13 6.87 -29.29 -12.12
N LEU A 14 6.08 -28.68 -11.21
CA LEU A 14 5.01 -27.75 -11.59
C LEU A 14 5.55 -26.47 -12.22
N LEU A 15 6.64 -25.92 -11.67
CA LEU A 15 7.33 -24.75 -12.23
C LEU A 15 7.90 -25.07 -13.61
N GLU A 16 8.57 -26.21 -13.78
CA GLU A 16 9.11 -26.65 -15.07
C GLU A 16 8.00 -26.83 -16.11
N LYS A 17 6.87 -27.43 -15.72
CA LYS A 17 5.71 -27.57 -16.60
C LYS A 17 5.22 -26.21 -17.10
N SER A 18 5.06 -25.23 -16.19
CA SER A 18 4.64 -23.88 -16.57
C SER A 18 5.64 -23.19 -17.51
N PHE A 19 6.95 -23.33 -17.27
CA PHE A 19 7.97 -22.81 -18.19
C PHE A 19 7.91 -23.45 -19.58
N ARG A 20 7.65 -24.77 -19.66
CA ARG A 20 7.51 -25.48 -20.94
C ARG A 20 6.27 -25.06 -21.72
N GLU A 21 5.15 -24.84 -21.03
CA GLU A 21 3.91 -24.36 -21.65
C GLU A 21 4.11 -22.99 -22.33
N ASP A 22 4.94 -22.14 -21.73
CA ASP A 22 5.27 -20.81 -22.26
C ASP A 22 6.52 -20.79 -23.18
N GLY A 23 7.08 -21.95 -23.51
CA GLY A 23 8.24 -22.06 -24.42
C GLY A 23 9.55 -21.48 -23.87
N VAL A 24 9.69 -21.30 -22.55
CA VAL A 24 10.88 -20.66 -21.94
C VAL A 24 12.17 -21.46 -22.16
N PHE A 25 12.05 -22.78 -22.36
CA PHE A 25 13.18 -23.64 -22.69
C PHE A 25 13.39 -23.87 -24.20
N ASP A 26 12.49 -23.34 -25.04
CA ASP A 26 12.57 -23.53 -26.49
C ASP A 26 13.66 -22.61 -27.03
N ASN A 27 14.79 -23.20 -27.42
CA ASN A 27 15.96 -22.53 -28.00
C ASN A 27 15.63 -21.86 -29.36
N SER A 28 14.88 -20.76 -29.33
CA SER A 28 14.49 -19.98 -30.51
C SER A 28 15.12 -18.58 -30.53
N ALA A 29 16.39 -18.50 -30.13
CA ALA A 29 17.29 -17.46 -30.61
C ALA A 29 18.66 -18.09 -30.89
N GLY A 30 18.93 -18.33 -32.16
CA GLY A 30 20.24 -18.79 -32.60
C GLY A 30 21.32 -17.76 -32.28
N ASN A 31 22.21 -18.10 -31.36
CA ASN A 31 23.66 -17.90 -31.45
C ASN A 31 24.34 -18.64 -30.29
N VAL A 32 25.29 -19.51 -30.63
CA VAL A 32 26.00 -20.45 -29.72
C VAL A 32 27.09 -19.73 -28.90
N GLU A 33 26.82 -18.54 -28.35
CA GLU A 33 27.86 -17.76 -27.63
C GLU A 33 27.38 -17.08 -26.33
N SER A 34 26.42 -17.67 -25.63
CA SER A 34 25.99 -17.09 -24.34
C SER A 34 25.59 -18.11 -23.29
N LEU A 35 26.30 -18.10 -22.16
CA LEU A 35 25.81 -18.71 -20.92
C LEU A 35 24.47 -18.08 -20.52
N CYS A 36 23.56 -18.92 -20.04
CA CYS A 36 22.28 -18.57 -19.44
C CYS A 36 22.33 -18.90 -17.95
N ALA A 37 21.78 -18.03 -17.10
CA ALA A 37 21.64 -18.30 -15.68
C ALA A 37 20.19 -18.66 -15.31
N ALA A 38 20.05 -19.56 -14.34
CA ALA A 38 18.78 -19.84 -13.68
C ALA A 38 18.95 -19.86 -12.16
N PHE A 39 17.88 -19.51 -11.47
CA PHE A 39 17.84 -19.35 -10.03
C PHE A 39 16.63 -20.08 -9.46
N VAL A 40 16.82 -20.78 -8.34
CA VAL A 40 15.76 -21.37 -7.52
C VAL A 40 15.88 -20.79 -6.13
N SER A 41 14.87 -20.06 -5.68
CA SER A 41 14.79 -19.52 -4.33
C SER A 41 13.84 -20.35 -3.48
N VAL A 42 14.28 -20.81 -2.32
CA VAL A 42 13.50 -21.67 -1.40
C VAL A 42 13.34 -20.97 -0.05
N CYS A 43 12.10 -20.88 0.44
CA CYS A 43 11.75 -20.17 1.66
C CYS A 43 10.84 -21.02 2.55
N ASP A 44 11.16 -21.07 3.85
CA ASP A 44 10.37 -21.74 4.89
C ASP A 44 9.33 -20.81 5.56
N THR A 45 9.25 -19.56 5.10
CA THR A 45 8.46 -18.43 5.60
C THR A 45 8.99 -17.76 6.87
N ASN A 46 9.96 -18.34 7.59
CA ASN A 46 10.48 -17.77 8.82
C ASN A 46 11.75 -16.96 8.58
N GLU A 47 12.63 -17.43 7.70
CA GLU A 47 13.85 -16.72 7.33
C GLU A 47 13.89 -16.36 5.84
N ARG A 48 14.82 -15.47 5.50
CA ARG A 48 15.03 -15.02 4.12
C ARG A 48 15.32 -16.22 3.22
N ALA A 49 14.77 -16.21 2.02
CA ALA A 49 14.93 -17.28 1.04
C ALA A 49 16.41 -17.54 0.71
N PHE A 50 16.75 -18.83 0.56
CA PHE A 50 18.04 -19.26 0.02
C PHE A 50 17.94 -19.33 -1.50
N VAL A 51 18.88 -18.66 -2.20
CA VAL A 51 18.90 -18.58 -3.66
C VAL A 51 20.00 -19.47 -4.23
N PHE A 52 19.59 -20.52 -4.95
CA PHE A 52 20.47 -21.45 -5.65
C PHE A 52 20.58 -21.03 -7.10
N ARG A 53 21.80 -20.95 -7.62
CA ARG A 53 22.09 -20.41 -8.95
C ARG A 53 22.98 -21.33 -9.76
N ALA A 54 22.75 -21.37 -11.07
CA ALA A 54 23.59 -22.08 -12.01
C ALA A 54 23.65 -21.34 -13.35
N ALA A 55 24.79 -21.44 -14.02
CA ALA A 55 25.04 -20.84 -15.33
C ALA A 55 25.51 -21.95 -16.28
N GLU A 56 24.79 -22.14 -17.38
CA GLU A 56 25.03 -23.22 -18.33
C GLU A 56 24.82 -22.73 -19.77
N ASN A 57 25.08 -23.58 -20.77
CA ASN A 57 24.97 -23.21 -22.18
C ASN A 57 23.51 -23.08 -22.67
N THR A 58 22.54 -23.62 -21.93
CA THR A 58 21.11 -23.48 -22.26
C THR A 58 20.27 -23.15 -21.03
N PRO A 59 19.12 -22.47 -21.19
CA PRO A 59 18.20 -22.21 -20.10
C PRO A 59 17.76 -23.47 -19.36
N GLU A 60 17.50 -24.57 -20.08
CA GLU A 60 17.09 -25.85 -19.49
C GLU A 60 18.21 -26.49 -18.64
N GLN A 61 19.46 -26.44 -19.11
CA GLN A 61 20.60 -26.97 -18.35
C GLN A 61 20.83 -26.15 -17.08
N ALA A 62 20.76 -24.82 -17.18
CA ALA A 62 20.90 -23.92 -16.04
C ALA A 62 19.79 -24.18 -15.01
N TRP A 63 18.54 -24.32 -15.46
CA TRP A 63 17.40 -24.67 -14.62
C TRP A 63 17.62 -25.98 -13.87
N LYS A 64 17.95 -27.07 -14.57
CA LYS A 64 18.19 -28.38 -13.95
C LYS A 64 19.31 -28.32 -12.91
N SER A 65 20.40 -27.64 -13.21
CA SER A 65 21.54 -27.49 -12.29
C SER A 65 21.18 -26.67 -11.05
N ALA A 66 20.34 -25.63 -11.18
CA ALA A 66 19.83 -24.88 -10.03
C ALA A 66 18.84 -25.71 -9.17
N CYS A 67 18.00 -26.53 -9.82
CA CYS A 67 17.13 -27.51 -9.16
C CYS A 67 17.93 -28.53 -8.34
N GLU A 68 19.00 -29.10 -8.91
CA GLU A 68 19.86 -30.06 -8.22
C GLU A 68 20.50 -29.45 -6.95
N LYS A 69 21.02 -28.22 -7.05
CA LYS A 69 21.59 -27.50 -5.90
C LYS A 69 20.56 -27.25 -4.80
N SER A 70 19.34 -26.83 -5.16
CA SER A 70 18.27 -26.59 -4.17
C SER A 70 17.78 -27.89 -3.52
N ALA A 71 17.68 -28.99 -4.29
CA ALA A 71 17.34 -30.31 -3.77
C ALA A 71 18.41 -30.86 -2.83
N GLU A 72 19.70 -30.65 -3.15
CA GLU A 72 20.79 -31.01 -2.25
C GLU A 72 20.70 -30.28 -0.92
N PHE A 73 20.42 -28.97 -0.94
CA PHE A 73 20.24 -28.16 0.27
C PHE A 73 19.05 -28.65 1.11
N VAL A 74 17.87 -28.77 0.51
CA VAL A 74 16.66 -29.22 1.22
C VAL A 74 16.88 -30.60 1.85
N ARG A 75 17.53 -31.52 1.13
CA ARG A 75 17.86 -32.85 1.65
C ARG A 75 18.89 -32.81 2.78
N ARG A 76 19.93 -31.97 2.66
CA ARG A 76 21.04 -31.89 3.62
C ARG A 76 20.59 -31.27 4.94
N TYR A 77 19.75 -30.24 4.88
CA TYR A 77 19.36 -29.44 6.04
C TYR A 77 17.92 -29.70 6.51
N ASP A 78 17.19 -30.62 5.87
CA ASP A 78 15.76 -30.90 6.15
C ASP A 78 14.90 -29.62 6.13
N TYR A 79 15.20 -28.72 5.18
CA TYR A 79 14.62 -27.39 5.09
C TYR A 79 13.25 -27.43 4.41
N ALA A 80 12.23 -26.78 4.99
CA ALA A 80 10.87 -26.80 4.46
C ALA A 80 10.72 -25.87 3.24
N PRO A 81 10.46 -26.39 2.02
CA PRO A 81 10.32 -25.59 0.81
C PRO A 81 8.89 -25.06 0.66
N VAL A 82 8.43 -24.30 1.65
CA VAL A 82 7.04 -23.80 1.71
C VAL A 82 6.74 -22.96 0.47
N TRP A 83 7.64 -22.03 0.15
CA TRP A 83 7.58 -21.21 -1.06
C TRP A 83 8.80 -21.46 -1.95
N VAL A 84 8.56 -21.61 -3.25
CA VAL A 84 9.62 -21.82 -4.24
C VAL A 84 9.44 -20.82 -5.38
N LYS A 85 10.46 -20.00 -5.65
CA LYS A 85 10.49 -19.10 -6.79
C LYS A 85 11.57 -19.54 -7.77
N ALA A 86 11.25 -19.51 -9.05
CA ALA A 86 12.17 -19.81 -10.12
C ALA A 86 12.34 -18.58 -11.02
N ASP A 87 13.58 -18.28 -11.39
CA ASP A 87 13.92 -17.20 -12.30
C ASP A 87 14.86 -17.75 -13.39
N VAL A 88 14.48 -17.66 -14.65
CA VAL A 88 15.30 -18.06 -15.80
C VAL A 88 15.65 -16.80 -16.59
N MET A 89 16.95 -16.55 -16.80
CA MET A 89 17.42 -15.38 -17.54
C MET A 89 16.83 -15.36 -18.96
N ALA A 90 16.16 -14.26 -19.30
CA ALA A 90 15.42 -14.11 -20.55
C ALA A 90 16.01 -13.04 -21.47
N SER A 91 16.51 -11.94 -20.90
CA SER A 91 17.17 -10.87 -21.63
C SER A 91 18.42 -10.44 -20.89
N ARG A 92 19.42 -9.93 -21.62
CA ARG A 92 20.64 -9.40 -21.02
C ARG A 92 21.23 -8.26 -21.81
N GLU A 93 21.93 -7.37 -21.12
CA GLU A 93 22.56 -6.18 -21.67
C GLU A 93 23.92 -6.00 -20.99
N ARG A 94 25.01 -6.07 -21.78
CA ARG A 94 26.36 -5.80 -21.29
C ARG A 94 26.62 -4.30 -21.32
N ILE A 95 27.03 -3.72 -20.19
CA ILE A 95 27.28 -2.29 -20.06
C ILE A 95 28.56 -2.01 -19.27
N PRO A 96 29.23 -0.87 -19.49
CA PRO A 96 30.30 -0.42 -18.62
C PRO A 96 29.82 -0.26 -17.18
N PHE A 97 30.65 -0.62 -16.20
CA PHE A 97 30.30 -0.48 -14.78
C PHE A 97 30.00 0.98 -14.40
N ALA A 98 30.70 1.94 -15.01
CA ALA A 98 30.42 3.36 -14.83
C ALA A 98 29.00 3.76 -15.29
N GLU A 99 28.46 3.08 -16.30
CA GLU A 99 27.08 3.30 -16.76
C GLU A 99 26.07 2.67 -15.80
N LEU A 100 26.36 1.48 -15.23
CA LEU A 100 25.53 0.90 -14.16
C LEU A 100 25.38 1.89 -13.00
N GLN A 101 26.49 2.48 -12.53
CA GLN A 101 26.46 3.45 -11.42
C GLN A 101 25.58 4.66 -11.74
N LYS A 102 25.62 5.18 -12.98
CA LYS A 102 24.72 6.26 -13.42
C LYS A 102 23.25 5.85 -13.41
N ARG A 103 22.94 4.63 -13.86
CA ARG A 103 21.55 4.11 -13.86
C ARG A 103 21.02 3.91 -12.45
N ILE A 104 21.85 3.42 -11.53
CA ILE A 104 21.50 3.36 -10.10
C ILE A 104 21.26 4.77 -9.55
N ALA A 105 22.14 5.72 -9.87
CA ALA A 105 22.01 7.11 -9.42
C ALA A 105 20.75 7.82 -9.94
N ALA A 106 20.31 7.47 -11.16
CA ALA A 106 19.07 7.97 -11.74
C ALA A 106 17.81 7.23 -11.23
N SER A 107 17.97 6.05 -10.60
CA SER A 107 16.86 5.28 -10.06
C SER A 107 16.32 5.88 -8.75
N ARG A 108 15.01 5.73 -8.54
CA ARG A 108 14.39 5.97 -7.24
C ARG A 108 14.95 4.95 -6.23
N ASN A 109 15.04 5.34 -4.95
CA ASN A 109 15.47 4.43 -3.88
C ASN A 109 14.69 3.11 -3.94
N GLU A 110 15.40 1.97 -3.82
CA GLU A 110 14.84 0.62 -3.88
C GLU A 110 14.13 0.25 -5.19
N PHE A 111 14.31 0.99 -6.29
CA PHE A 111 13.65 0.75 -7.59
C PHE A 111 14.63 0.34 -8.71
N PHE A 112 15.84 -0.11 -8.41
CA PHE A 112 16.64 -0.77 -9.43
C PHE A 112 16.04 -2.16 -9.73
N ARG A 113 15.32 -2.27 -10.86
CA ARG A 113 14.44 -3.41 -11.20
C ARG A 113 15.07 -4.44 -12.14
N ARG A 114 16.36 -4.70 -12.03
CA ARG A 114 17.08 -5.68 -12.88
C ARG A 114 18.09 -6.49 -12.07
N GLY A 115 18.38 -7.71 -12.52
CA GLY A 115 19.51 -8.49 -12.04
C GLY A 115 20.85 -7.93 -12.53
N ILE A 116 21.92 -8.24 -11.81
CA ILE A 116 23.30 -7.82 -12.15
C ILE A 116 24.22 -9.02 -12.03
N ALA A 117 25.00 -9.30 -13.07
CA ALA A 117 26.12 -10.22 -13.04
C ALA A 117 27.45 -9.46 -13.12
N PHE A 118 28.36 -9.80 -12.21
CA PHE A 118 29.65 -9.13 -12.03
C PHE A 118 30.84 -9.86 -12.67
N ASP A 119 30.57 -10.89 -13.47
CA ASP A 119 31.56 -11.68 -14.20
C ASP A 119 30.95 -12.30 -15.47
N ASP A 120 31.81 -12.67 -16.43
CA ASP A 120 31.41 -13.23 -17.72
C ASP A 120 30.84 -14.66 -17.62
N ARG A 121 31.13 -15.39 -16.53
CA ARG A 121 30.64 -16.75 -16.28
C ARG A 121 29.30 -16.78 -15.56
N LEU A 122 28.78 -15.61 -15.16
CA LEU A 122 27.56 -15.45 -14.38
C LEU A 122 27.62 -16.14 -13.00
N GLU A 123 28.82 -16.40 -12.48
CA GLU A 123 29.03 -17.05 -11.17
C GLU A 123 28.60 -16.12 -10.03
N CYS A 124 28.77 -14.82 -10.20
CA CYS A 124 28.38 -13.73 -9.30
C CYS A 124 27.11 -13.01 -9.79
N ALA A 125 26.18 -13.72 -10.43
CA ALA A 125 24.89 -13.17 -10.83
C ALA A 125 23.92 -13.10 -9.64
N LEU A 126 23.31 -11.93 -9.43
CA LEU A 126 22.30 -11.68 -8.40
C LEU A 126 21.00 -11.21 -9.06
N ILE A 127 19.86 -11.81 -8.67
CA ILE A 127 18.55 -11.38 -9.16
C ILE A 127 18.10 -10.07 -8.49
N GLU A 128 17.16 -9.36 -9.12
CA GLU A 128 16.59 -8.09 -8.62
C GLU A 128 16.12 -8.18 -7.16
N ALA A 129 15.51 -9.31 -6.80
CA ALA A 129 14.95 -9.53 -5.48
C ALA A 129 16.03 -9.67 -4.40
N GLU A 130 17.17 -10.30 -4.74
CA GLU A 130 18.34 -10.36 -3.86
C GLU A 130 18.95 -8.98 -3.66
N ILE A 131 19.14 -8.24 -4.75
CA ILE A 131 19.77 -6.91 -4.73
C ILE A 131 19.00 -5.96 -3.81
N ASN A 132 17.67 -5.90 -3.96
CA ASN A 132 16.85 -4.99 -3.17
C ASN A 132 16.51 -5.54 -1.77
N GLY A 133 16.28 -6.85 -1.65
CA GLY A 133 15.96 -7.52 -0.37
C GLY A 133 17.12 -7.60 0.61
N ASN A 134 18.36 -7.39 0.14
CA ASN A 134 19.58 -7.39 0.95
C ASN A 134 20.35 -6.06 0.90
N ARG A 135 19.80 -5.00 0.28
CA ARG A 135 20.47 -3.69 0.15
C ARG A 135 21.90 -3.77 -0.44
N VAL A 136 22.09 -4.65 -1.43
CA VAL A 136 23.36 -4.73 -2.17
C VAL A 136 23.71 -3.38 -2.79
N ILE A 137 22.69 -2.62 -3.22
CA ILE A 137 22.80 -1.21 -3.59
C ILE A 137 22.64 -0.33 -2.36
N SER A 138 23.61 0.56 -2.13
CA SER A 138 23.55 1.60 -1.09
C SER A 138 22.70 2.76 -1.61
N TYR A 139 21.38 2.70 -1.45
CA TYR A 139 20.47 3.75 -1.94
C TYR A 139 20.64 5.09 -1.21
N LYS A 140 21.20 5.12 0.01
CA LYS A 140 21.58 6.37 0.67
C LYS A 140 22.68 7.12 -0.10
N LYS A 141 23.61 6.38 -0.72
CA LYS A 141 24.68 6.95 -1.56
C LYS A 141 24.38 6.83 -3.06
N HIS A 142 23.26 6.20 -3.41
CA HIS A 142 22.85 5.86 -4.76
C HIS A 142 23.95 5.17 -5.59
N MET A 143 24.65 4.20 -5.00
CA MET A 143 25.76 3.50 -5.67
C MET A 143 25.96 2.08 -5.14
N LEU A 144 26.67 1.26 -5.92
CA LEU A 144 27.26 0.03 -5.42
C LEU A 144 28.57 0.32 -4.68
N GLU A 145 28.75 -0.36 -3.55
CA GLU A 145 29.97 -0.30 -2.75
C GLU A 145 30.56 -1.70 -2.64
N LEU A 146 31.84 -1.86 -3.02
CA LEU A 146 32.49 -3.16 -3.08
C LEU A 146 32.43 -3.95 -1.76
N PRO A 147 32.61 -3.33 -0.56
CA PRO A 147 32.48 -4.04 0.70
C PRO A 147 31.08 -4.62 0.93
N VAL A 148 30.03 -3.85 0.62
CA VAL A 148 28.62 -4.28 0.79
C VAL A 148 28.29 -5.43 -0.16
N LEU A 149 28.72 -5.32 -1.43
CA LEU A 149 28.55 -6.41 -2.39
C LEU A 149 29.29 -7.66 -1.94
N ASN A 150 30.56 -7.54 -1.56
CA ASN A 150 31.37 -8.69 -1.15
C ASN A 150 30.89 -9.35 0.14
N GLU A 151 30.33 -8.58 1.08
CA GLU A 151 29.66 -9.12 2.26
C GLU A 151 28.52 -10.05 1.85
N TYR A 152 27.62 -9.59 0.97
CA TYR A 152 26.51 -10.41 0.49
C TYR A 152 26.96 -11.59 -0.38
N LEU A 153 27.95 -11.41 -1.26
CA LEU A 153 28.51 -12.52 -2.05
C LEU A 153 29.08 -13.61 -1.14
N ALA A 154 29.81 -13.24 -0.08
CA ALA A 154 30.36 -14.18 0.89
C ALA A 154 29.26 -14.91 1.68
N GLU A 155 28.21 -14.21 2.12
CA GLU A 155 27.03 -14.83 2.76
C GLU A 155 26.36 -15.87 1.85
N CYS A 156 26.32 -15.60 0.54
CA CYS A 156 25.80 -16.51 -0.47
C CYS A 156 26.77 -17.65 -0.85
N GLY A 157 27.96 -17.71 -0.27
CA GLY A 157 29.01 -18.68 -0.63
C GLY A 157 29.61 -18.47 -2.02
N LEU A 158 29.53 -17.25 -2.56
CA LEU A 158 30.04 -16.87 -3.87
C LEU A 158 31.45 -16.26 -3.79
N PRO A 159 32.21 -16.27 -4.90
CA PRO A 159 33.49 -15.57 -4.98
C PRO A 159 33.33 -14.07 -4.71
N THR A 160 34.16 -13.53 -3.82
CA THR A 160 34.25 -12.07 -3.62
C THR A 160 35.09 -11.43 -4.71
N LEU A 161 34.79 -10.18 -5.05
CA LEU A 161 35.49 -9.42 -6.08
C LEU A 161 36.67 -8.63 -5.49
N SER A 162 37.83 -8.63 -6.15
CA SER A 162 38.97 -7.76 -5.77
C SER A 162 38.74 -6.29 -6.15
N GLY A 163 37.85 -6.03 -7.08
CA GLY A 163 37.47 -4.73 -7.61
C GLY A 163 36.25 -4.90 -8.52
N PHE A 164 35.57 -3.80 -8.86
CA PHE A 164 34.49 -3.88 -9.84
C PHE A 164 35.06 -4.18 -11.24
N PRO A 165 34.39 -5.02 -12.04
CA PRO A 165 34.80 -5.28 -13.41
C PRO A 165 34.63 -4.02 -14.28
N GLU A 166 35.29 -3.97 -15.44
CA GLU A 166 35.10 -2.87 -16.40
C GLU A 166 33.67 -2.85 -16.96
N GLU A 167 33.09 -4.02 -17.16
CA GLU A 167 31.74 -4.23 -17.66
C GLU A 167 30.97 -5.21 -16.77
N VAL A 168 29.66 -5.03 -16.73
CA VAL A 168 28.71 -5.90 -16.04
C VAL A 168 27.63 -6.33 -17.02
N THR A 169 26.91 -7.40 -16.67
CA THR A 169 25.71 -7.80 -17.41
C THR A 169 24.47 -7.50 -16.58
N LEU A 170 23.59 -6.62 -17.08
CA LEU A 170 22.23 -6.47 -16.56
C LEU A 170 21.33 -7.51 -17.20
N PHE A 171 20.38 -8.05 -16.45
CA PHE A 171 19.46 -9.05 -16.98
C PHE A 171 18.06 -8.99 -16.38
N ASP A 172 17.10 -9.48 -17.15
CA ASP A 172 15.72 -9.72 -16.75
C ASP A 172 15.41 -11.21 -16.81
N CYS A 173 14.41 -11.66 -16.04
CA CYS A 173 14.09 -13.08 -15.91
C CYS A 173 12.63 -13.37 -16.26
N GLU A 174 12.39 -14.48 -16.97
CA GLU A 174 11.10 -15.15 -16.94
C GLU A 174 10.98 -15.89 -15.60
N SER A 175 9.96 -15.56 -14.83
CA SER A 175 9.90 -15.97 -13.42
C SER A 175 8.57 -16.61 -13.06
N ARG A 176 8.60 -17.66 -12.23
CA ARG A 176 7.43 -18.39 -11.75
C ARG A 176 7.53 -18.57 -10.23
N PHE A 177 6.41 -18.47 -9.54
CA PHE A 177 6.30 -18.69 -8.10
C PHE A 177 5.38 -19.87 -7.80
N CYS A 178 5.76 -20.75 -6.88
CA CYS A 178 4.93 -21.83 -6.38
C CYS A 178 4.70 -21.67 -4.88
N ASP A 179 3.43 -21.48 -4.50
CA ASP A 179 3.03 -21.24 -3.10
C ASP A 179 2.89 -22.54 -2.30
N ASP A 180 2.52 -22.42 -1.03
CA ASP A 180 2.32 -23.53 -0.08
C ASP A 180 1.21 -24.49 -0.50
N SER A 181 0.23 -24.05 -1.31
CA SER A 181 -0.83 -24.87 -1.89
C SER A 181 -0.44 -25.57 -3.20
N CYS A 182 0.80 -25.40 -3.64
CA CYS A 182 1.31 -25.84 -4.94
C CYS A 182 0.64 -25.15 -6.15
N ALA A 183 0.04 -23.98 -5.95
CA ALA A 183 -0.41 -23.13 -7.06
C ALA A 183 0.81 -22.44 -7.69
N VAL A 184 0.86 -22.41 -9.03
CA VAL A 184 1.94 -21.78 -9.79
C VAL A 184 1.45 -20.46 -10.38
N PHE A 185 2.24 -19.40 -10.18
CA PHE A 185 1.96 -18.05 -10.64
C PHE A 185 3.07 -17.54 -11.57
N PRO A 186 2.75 -17.20 -12.83
CA PRO A 186 3.59 -16.36 -13.66
C PRO A 186 3.85 -15.00 -13.02
N LEU A 187 5.08 -14.51 -13.08
CA LEU A 187 5.46 -13.20 -12.56
C LEU A 187 5.88 -12.27 -13.70
N TYR A 188 5.67 -10.97 -13.53
CA TYR A 188 6.21 -9.98 -14.46
C TYR A 188 7.74 -10.02 -14.45
N GLY A 189 8.37 -10.19 -15.61
CA GLY A 189 9.82 -10.30 -15.73
C GLY A 189 10.59 -8.98 -15.70
N SER A 190 9.94 -7.84 -15.94
CA SER A 190 10.62 -6.54 -16.04
C SER A 190 9.71 -5.35 -15.67
N GLY A 191 10.33 -4.16 -15.60
CA GLY A 191 9.63 -2.90 -15.34
C GLY A 191 9.15 -2.73 -13.90
N SER A 192 8.20 -1.81 -13.68
CA SER A 192 7.73 -1.45 -12.34
C SER A 192 6.98 -2.58 -11.61
N ARG A 193 6.45 -3.55 -12.37
CA ARG A 193 5.74 -4.73 -11.87
C ARG A 193 6.66 -5.94 -11.61
N CYS A 194 7.96 -5.83 -11.95
CA CYS A 194 8.92 -6.92 -11.87
C CYS A 194 8.83 -7.67 -10.53
N GLY A 195 8.67 -8.99 -10.61
CA GLY A 195 8.59 -9.89 -9.48
C GLY A 195 7.19 -10.07 -8.87
N ARG A 196 6.18 -9.29 -9.28
CA ARG A 196 4.78 -9.51 -8.87
C ARG A 196 4.13 -10.59 -9.72
N ARG A 197 3.24 -11.40 -9.14
CA ARG A 197 2.36 -12.28 -9.92
C ARG A 197 1.52 -11.53 -10.95
N ILE A 198 1.40 -12.13 -12.13
CA ILE A 198 0.47 -11.74 -13.18
C ILE A 198 -0.90 -12.24 -12.74
N ILE A 199 -1.84 -11.31 -12.65
CA ILE A 199 -3.24 -11.59 -12.36
C ILE A 199 -4.06 -11.22 -13.59
N GLY A 200 -5.25 -11.82 -13.70
CA GLY A 200 -6.26 -11.36 -14.66
C GLY A 200 -6.81 -9.99 -14.27
N GLU A 201 -8.06 -9.73 -14.62
CA GLU A 201 -8.73 -8.52 -14.19
C GLU A 201 -8.78 -8.40 -12.65
N PHE A 202 -8.57 -7.19 -12.14
CA PHE A 202 -8.68 -6.92 -10.70
C PHE A 202 -10.15 -6.76 -10.31
N THR A 203 -10.72 -7.82 -9.72
CA THR A 203 -12.14 -7.91 -9.35
C THR A 203 -12.41 -7.50 -7.90
N ASP A 204 -13.69 -7.48 -7.50
CA ASP A 204 -14.10 -7.38 -6.11
C ASP A 204 -13.56 -8.53 -5.24
N SER A 205 -13.55 -9.76 -5.75
CA SER A 205 -12.94 -10.90 -5.03
C SER A 205 -11.47 -10.65 -4.72
N ALA A 206 -10.69 -10.16 -5.71
CA ALA A 206 -9.29 -9.82 -5.51
C ALA A 206 -9.11 -8.68 -4.49
N ALA A 207 -9.99 -7.67 -4.52
CA ALA A 207 -9.98 -6.61 -3.52
C ALA A 207 -10.31 -7.14 -2.11
N LEU A 208 -11.28 -8.05 -1.98
CA LEU A 208 -11.66 -8.65 -0.71
C LEU A 208 -10.51 -9.48 -0.11
N ASP A 209 -9.80 -10.25 -0.93
CA ASP A 209 -8.64 -11.03 -0.50
C ASP A 209 -7.53 -10.12 0.06
N VAL A 210 -7.22 -9.04 -0.66
CA VAL A 210 -6.23 -8.03 -0.23
C VAL A 210 -6.67 -7.35 1.07
N ILE A 211 -7.94 -6.96 1.20
CA ILE A 211 -8.46 -6.36 2.44
C ILE A 211 -8.33 -7.34 3.61
N THR A 212 -8.73 -8.60 3.41
CA THR A 212 -8.79 -9.61 4.47
C THR A 212 -7.40 -9.89 5.03
N THR A 213 -6.45 -10.22 4.15
CA THR A 213 -5.05 -10.50 4.52
C THR A 213 -4.33 -9.29 5.12
N SER A 214 -4.59 -8.08 4.61
CA SER A 214 -4.02 -6.85 5.19
C SER A 214 -4.61 -6.53 6.56
N ALA A 215 -5.90 -6.81 6.77
CA ALA A 215 -6.56 -6.65 8.05
C ALA A 215 -6.10 -7.70 9.07
N GLU A 216 -5.81 -8.92 8.64
CA GLU A 216 -5.17 -9.95 9.47
C GLU A 216 -3.78 -9.47 9.92
N TYR A 217 -2.93 -9.03 9.00
CA TYR A 217 -1.63 -8.44 9.34
C TYR A 217 -1.78 -7.32 10.38
N LEU A 218 -2.68 -6.36 10.12
CA LEU A 218 -2.85 -5.18 10.98
C LEU A 218 -3.44 -5.57 12.35
N SER A 219 -4.31 -6.57 12.40
CA SER A 219 -4.86 -7.12 13.64
C SER A 219 -3.78 -7.81 14.48
N MET A 220 -2.83 -8.50 13.85
CA MET A 220 -1.67 -9.10 14.53
C MET A 220 -0.70 -8.04 15.10
N GLN A 221 -0.73 -6.80 14.60
CA GLN A 221 0.07 -5.71 15.16
C GLN A 221 -0.51 -5.15 16.47
N VAL A 222 -1.74 -5.50 16.86
CA VAL A 222 -2.36 -4.99 18.10
C VAL A 222 -1.81 -5.75 19.32
N ARG A 223 -1.11 -5.03 20.19
CA ARG A 223 -0.56 -5.54 21.46
C ARG A 223 -1.66 -5.76 22.50
N MET A 224 -1.28 -6.40 23.60
CA MET A 224 -2.20 -6.68 24.72
C MET A 224 -2.81 -5.41 25.35
N ASP A 225 -2.08 -4.30 25.35
CA ASP A 225 -2.55 -3.00 25.87
C ASP A 225 -3.42 -2.22 24.85
N GLY A 226 -3.63 -2.77 23.66
CA GLY A 226 -4.37 -2.15 22.55
C GLY A 226 -3.52 -1.24 21.66
N ARG A 227 -2.25 -0.98 22.00
CA ARG A 227 -1.35 -0.23 21.12
C ARG A 227 -0.93 -1.08 19.92
N PHE A 228 -0.82 -0.49 18.74
CA PHE A 228 -0.19 -1.17 17.60
C PHE A 228 1.34 -1.20 17.71
N GLU A 229 1.96 -2.26 17.21
CA GLU A 229 3.31 -2.19 16.63
C GLU A 229 3.29 -1.16 15.50
N TYR A 230 4.06 -0.07 15.65
CA TYR A 230 3.85 1.12 14.83
C TYR A 230 4.25 0.92 13.36
N GLY A 231 5.33 0.17 13.15
CA GLY A 231 5.85 -0.14 11.83
C GLY A 231 7.32 -0.58 11.88
N CYS A 232 7.82 -1.05 10.75
CA CYS A 232 9.18 -1.56 10.62
C CYS A 232 9.77 -1.29 9.22
N TYR A 233 11.10 -1.43 9.12
CA TYR A 233 11.84 -1.58 7.88
C TYR A 233 12.19 -3.06 7.71
N PRO A 234 11.48 -3.79 6.83
CA PRO A 234 11.44 -5.26 6.86
C PRO A 234 12.68 -5.94 6.26
N ILE A 235 13.50 -5.20 5.51
CA ILE A 235 14.79 -5.70 5.00
C ILE A 235 15.68 -6.15 6.17
N ASP A 236 15.80 -5.33 7.21
CA ASP A 236 16.67 -5.59 8.36
C ASP A 236 15.86 -5.87 9.64
N HIS A 237 14.54 -5.84 9.55
CA HIS A 237 13.59 -5.93 10.67
C HIS A 237 13.82 -4.87 11.76
N LEU A 238 14.05 -3.62 11.34
CA LEU A 238 14.24 -2.50 12.26
C LEU A 238 12.90 -1.84 12.58
N GLU A 239 12.61 -1.64 13.87
CA GLU A 239 11.41 -0.91 14.30
C GLU A 239 11.47 0.57 13.91
N ILE A 240 10.32 1.15 13.57
CA ILE A 240 10.20 2.59 13.34
C ILE A 240 10.03 3.29 14.70
N PRO A 241 10.93 4.23 15.08
CA PRO A 241 10.83 4.92 16.35
C PRO A 241 9.67 5.93 16.37
N GLY A 242 9.18 6.16 17.59
CA GLY A 242 8.08 7.10 17.85
C GLY A 242 6.70 6.47 17.65
N TYR A 243 5.70 7.07 18.26
CA TYR A 243 4.30 6.68 18.07
C TYR A 243 3.49 7.90 17.64
N ASN A 244 2.43 7.67 16.88
CA ASN A 244 1.52 8.74 16.51
C ASN A 244 0.09 8.27 16.77
N ILE A 245 -0.51 8.79 17.86
CA ILE A 245 -1.86 8.41 18.28
C ILE A 245 -2.93 8.78 17.23
N LEU A 246 -2.67 9.77 16.37
CA LEU A 246 -3.54 10.10 15.24
C LEU A 246 -3.61 8.93 14.24
N ARG A 247 -2.44 8.34 13.90
CA ARG A 247 -2.35 7.19 12.98
C ARG A 247 -2.89 5.91 13.59
N HIS A 248 -2.84 5.78 14.91
CA HIS A 248 -3.53 4.73 15.64
C HIS A 248 -5.04 4.77 15.37
N SER A 249 -5.67 5.96 15.46
CA SER A 249 -7.11 6.11 15.19
C SER A 249 -7.47 5.74 13.75
N SER A 250 -6.66 6.13 12.76
CA SER A 250 -6.93 5.76 11.37
C SER A 250 -6.75 4.25 11.13
N ALA A 251 -5.72 3.63 11.70
CA ALA A 251 -5.52 2.18 11.60
C ALA A 251 -6.71 1.37 12.15
N ILE A 252 -7.32 1.82 13.25
CA ILE A 252 -8.56 1.22 13.76
C ILE A 252 -9.70 1.35 12.74
N TRP A 253 -9.84 2.52 12.10
CA TRP A 253 -10.87 2.74 11.09
C TRP A 253 -10.76 1.75 9.93
N SER A 254 -9.54 1.46 9.47
CA SER A 254 -9.27 0.42 8.47
C SER A 254 -9.74 -0.98 8.92
N LEU A 255 -9.45 -1.36 10.17
CA LEU A 255 -9.92 -2.63 10.71
C LEU A 255 -11.45 -2.68 10.77
N ILE A 256 -12.12 -1.58 11.10
CA ILE A 256 -13.59 -1.49 11.08
C ILE A 256 -14.13 -1.71 9.66
N CYS A 257 -13.50 -1.11 8.64
CA CYS A 257 -13.85 -1.35 7.24
C CYS A 257 -13.76 -2.83 6.88
N ALA A 258 -12.67 -3.52 7.24
CA ALA A 258 -12.52 -4.95 7.01
C ALA A 258 -13.55 -5.79 7.79
N TYR A 259 -13.80 -5.45 9.06
CA TYR A 259 -14.80 -6.12 9.89
C TYR A 259 -16.22 -6.02 9.29
N ARG A 260 -16.58 -4.89 8.68
CA ARG A 260 -17.89 -4.74 8.00
C ARG A 260 -18.08 -5.73 6.85
N LEU A 261 -17.01 -6.16 6.19
CA LEU A 261 -17.07 -7.12 5.08
C LEU A 261 -17.01 -8.57 5.57
N THR A 262 -16.19 -8.83 6.58
CA THR A 262 -15.83 -10.20 6.99
C THR A 262 -16.62 -10.71 8.20
N GLY A 263 -17.06 -9.81 9.08
CA GLY A 263 -17.68 -10.17 10.37
C GLY A 263 -16.73 -10.90 11.33
N GLU A 264 -15.42 -10.86 11.08
CA GLU A 264 -14.43 -11.69 11.77
C GLU A 264 -14.25 -11.24 13.24
N ARG A 265 -14.38 -12.20 14.17
CA ARG A 265 -14.45 -11.92 15.62
C ARG A 265 -13.10 -11.54 16.22
N PHE A 266 -12.01 -12.14 15.76
CA PHE A 266 -10.67 -11.79 16.19
C PHE A 266 -10.34 -10.33 15.87
N THR A 267 -10.65 -9.87 14.65
CA THR A 267 -10.52 -8.50 14.17
C THR A 267 -11.35 -7.56 15.04
N LEU A 268 -12.62 -7.89 15.33
CA LEU A 268 -13.45 -7.11 16.25
C LEU A 268 -12.82 -6.99 17.65
N ASN A 269 -12.27 -8.07 18.18
CA ASN A 269 -11.59 -8.05 19.48
C ASN A 269 -10.36 -7.13 19.46
N GLN A 270 -9.58 -7.11 18.37
CA GLN A 270 -8.45 -6.19 18.24
C GLN A 270 -8.91 -4.73 18.12
N ILE A 271 -9.98 -4.47 17.35
CA ILE A 271 -10.61 -3.15 17.28
C ILE A 271 -11.00 -2.66 18.68
N ILE A 272 -11.68 -3.49 19.48
CA ILE A 272 -12.12 -3.09 20.83
C ILE A 272 -10.94 -2.73 21.73
N LYS A 273 -9.85 -3.51 21.71
CA LYS A 273 -8.64 -3.20 22.49
C LYS A 273 -8.02 -1.88 22.04
N ALA A 274 -7.84 -1.70 20.74
CA ALA A 274 -7.24 -0.49 20.18
C ALA A 274 -8.10 0.76 20.46
N VAL A 275 -9.43 0.67 20.31
CA VAL A 275 -10.35 1.74 20.73
C VAL A 275 -10.16 2.06 22.22
N GLY A 276 -10.03 1.04 23.08
CA GLY A 276 -9.75 1.22 24.50
C GLY A 276 -8.47 2.02 24.76
N TYR A 277 -7.38 1.68 24.06
CA TYR A 277 -6.11 2.40 24.15
C TYR A 277 -6.24 3.87 23.70
N MET A 278 -6.91 4.11 22.56
CA MET A 278 -7.16 5.46 22.05
C MET A 278 -7.95 6.30 23.07
N VAL A 279 -9.06 5.76 23.61
CA VAL A 279 -9.90 6.45 24.59
C VAL A 279 -9.13 6.77 25.87
N GLY A 280 -8.27 5.86 26.34
CA GLY A 280 -7.39 6.08 27.48
C GLY A 280 -6.35 7.20 27.29
N ASN A 281 -6.11 7.63 26.05
CA ASN A 281 -5.22 8.74 25.70
C ASN A 281 -5.95 10.06 25.41
N THR A 282 -7.26 10.12 25.66
CA THR A 282 -8.00 11.38 25.62
C THR A 282 -7.71 12.25 26.85
N TYR A 283 -7.79 13.57 26.65
CA TYR A 283 -7.59 14.59 27.66
C TYR A 283 -8.81 15.49 27.74
N ARG A 284 -9.38 15.62 28.93
CA ARG A 284 -10.50 16.51 29.23
C ARG A 284 -9.97 17.87 29.67
N LYS A 285 -10.46 18.95 29.07
CA LYS A 285 -10.07 20.33 29.43
C LYS A 285 -10.52 20.70 30.85
N TYR A 286 -11.67 20.20 31.28
CA TYR A 286 -12.25 20.48 32.60
C TYR A 286 -12.54 19.19 33.38
N PRO A 287 -12.70 19.26 34.72
CA PRO A 287 -13.27 18.15 35.49
C PRO A 287 -14.71 17.83 35.03
N ASP A 288 -15.09 16.56 35.06
CA ASP A 288 -16.43 16.13 34.65
C ASP A 288 -17.51 16.73 35.57
N ARG A 289 -18.62 17.15 34.96
CA ARG A 289 -19.81 17.67 35.64
C ARG A 289 -21.04 16.98 35.09
N ASP A 290 -21.94 16.58 35.97
CA ASP A 290 -23.12 15.82 35.58
C ASP A 290 -24.00 16.61 34.60
N GLY A 291 -24.50 15.92 33.57
CA GLY A 291 -25.32 16.50 32.50
C GLY A 291 -24.63 17.54 31.59
N ARG A 292 -23.30 17.75 31.67
CA ARG A 292 -22.58 18.71 30.80
C ARG A 292 -21.50 18.05 29.96
N GLU A 293 -21.45 18.44 28.69
CA GLU A 293 -20.39 18.05 27.77
C GLU A 293 -19.11 18.84 28.02
N ASN A 294 -17.98 18.16 27.89
CA ASN A 294 -16.64 18.71 28.02
C ASN A 294 -16.06 19.13 26.65
N VAL A 295 -14.87 19.73 26.69
CA VAL A 295 -13.97 19.85 25.55
C VAL A 295 -12.89 18.79 25.72
N VAL A 296 -12.85 17.82 24.81
CA VAL A 296 -11.91 16.70 24.87
C VAL A 296 -10.96 16.73 23.68
N PHE A 297 -9.72 16.34 23.93
CA PHE A 297 -8.68 16.22 22.92
C PHE A 297 -8.08 14.83 22.92
N LEU A 298 -7.71 14.33 21.74
CA LEU A 298 -6.81 13.19 21.65
C LEU A 298 -5.37 13.69 21.82
N ALA A 299 -4.73 13.33 22.93
CA ALA A 299 -3.40 13.83 23.27
C ALA A 299 -2.30 12.86 22.80
N ASP A 300 -1.38 13.36 21.99
CA ASP A 300 -0.13 12.69 21.67
C ASP A 300 0.89 12.97 22.77
N LYS A 301 0.81 12.18 23.85
CA LYS A 301 1.70 12.32 25.02
C LYS A 301 3.18 12.12 24.66
N THR A 302 3.48 11.38 23.59
CA THR A 302 4.87 11.14 23.17
C THR A 302 5.50 12.35 22.50
N ARG A 303 4.67 13.24 21.94
CA ARG A 303 5.13 14.46 21.26
C ARG A 303 4.75 15.74 22.02
N SER A 304 4.06 15.63 23.15
CA SER A 304 3.48 16.75 23.89
C SER A 304 2.59 17.64 22.99
N GLU A 305 1.76 17.00 22.15
CA GLU A 305 0.92 17.71 21.19
C GLU A 305 -0.53 17.23 21.18
N ILE A 306 -1.43 18.15 20.87
CA ILE A 306 -2.78 17.87 20.41
C ILE A 306 -2.88 18.35 18.98
N LYS A 307 -3.43 17.51 18.08
CA LYS A 307 -3.60 17.83 16.66
C LYS A 307 -5.09 17.80 16.35
N VAL A 308 -5.61 18.79 15.62
CA VAL A 308 -7.04 18.82 15.23
C VAL A 308 -7.42 17.55 14.43
N GLY A 309 -6.52 17.10 13.56
CA GLY A 309 -6.67 15.83 12.83
C GLY A 309 -6.77 14.59 13.72
N GLY A 310 -6.14 14.62 14.91
CA GLY A 310 -6.24 13.55 15.90
C GLY A 310 -7.63 13.45 16.51
N ASN A 311 -8.22 14.60 16.88
CA ASN A 311 -9.62 14.66 17.32
C ASN A 311 -10.56 14.20 16.21
N ALA A 312 -10.33 14.70 14.99
CA ALA A 312 -11.15 14.39 13.83
C ALA A 312 -11.18 12.90 13.51
N LEU A 313 -10.01 12.25 13.40
CA LEU A 313 -9.94 10.82 13.14
C LEU A 313 -10.50 9.97 14.27
N ALA A 314 -10.37 10.41 15.53
CA ALA A 314 -11.05 9.74 16.64
C ALA A 314 -12.58 9.80 16.50
N VAL A 315 -13.14 10.95 16.14
CA VAL A 315 -14.58 11.10 15.87
C VAL A 315 -15.02 10.21 14.70
N ILE A 316 -14.33 10.27 13.56
CA ILE A 316 -14.64 9.47 12.37
C ILE A 316 -14.64 7.98 12.74
N MET A 317 -13.54 7.51 13.33
CA MET A 317 -13.38 6.11 13.73
C MET A 317 -14.45 5.66 14.73
N LEU A 318 -14.75 6.47 15.77
CA LEU A 318 -15.76 6.10 16.77
C LEU A 318 -17.17 6.07 16.18
N THR A 319 -17.52 6.98 15.26
CA THR A 319 -18.82 6.94 14.56
C THR A 319 -18.95 5.69 13.70
N GLU A 320 -17.87 5.29 13.03
CA GLU A 320 -17.83 4.06 12.23
C GLU A 320 -17.90 2.81 13.10
N PHE A 321 -17.20 2.79 14.24
CA PHE A 321 -17.26 1.71 15.22
C PHE A 321 -18.69 1.52 15.75
N MET A 322 -19.32 2.60 16.17
CA MET A 322 -20.70 2.61 16.68
C MET A 322 -21.68 2.10 15.62
N SER A 323 -21.56 2.57 14.38
CA SER A 323 -22.36 2.09 13.26
C SER A 323 -22.13 0.60 12.94
N ALA A 324 -20.87 0.12 12.96
CA ALA A 324 -20.53 -1.27 12.66
C ALA A 324 -20.97 -2.26 13.75
N THR A 325 -21.06 -1.81 15.00
CA THR A 325 -21.38 -2.66 16.16
C THR A 325 -22.80 -2.48 16.69
N GLY A 326 -23.54 -1.47 16.20
CA GLY A 326 -24.84 -1.09 16.75
C GLY A 326 -24.77 -0.50 18.16
N SER A 327 -23.59 -0.04 18.60
CA SER A 327 -23.38 0.55 19.92
C SER A 327 -23.48 2.08 19.86
N ASP A 328 -23.93 2.72 20.95
CA ASP A 328 -23.91 4.17 21.14
C ASP A 328 -22.92 4.62 22.23
N LYS A 329 -22.10 3.69 22.74
CA LYS A 329 -21.24 3.85 23.92
C LYS A 329 -20.37 5.10 23.90
N TYR A 330 -19.92 5.52 22.72
CA TYR A 330 -19.00 6.64 22.56
C TYR A 330 -19.66 7.92 22.03
N ALA A 331 -20.99 7.98 21.93
CA ALA A 331 -21.69 9.15 21.38
C ALA A 331 -21.38 10.45 22.15
N LYS A 332 -21.33 10.38 23.49
CA LYS A 332 -20.91 11.51 24.33
C LYS A 332 -19.47 11.93 24.02
N LEU A 333 -18.54 10.97 23.96
CA LEU A 333 -17.14 11.25 23.67
C LEU A 333 -16.95 11.88 22.27
N CYS A 334 -17.71 11.44 21.27
CA CYS A 334 -17.70 12.07 19.94
C CYS A 334 -18.08 13.55 20.01
N ARG A 335 -19.16 13.91 20.72
CA ARG A 335 -19.56 15.32 20.91
C ARG A 335 -18.48 16.12 21.63
N GLU A 336 -17.86 15.54 22.66
CA GLU A 336 -16.80 16.21 23.42
C GLU A 336 -15.50 16.41 22.62
N LEU A 337 -15.12 15.44 21.78
CA LEU A 337 -14.02 15.57 20.83
C LEU A 337 -14.34 16.61 19.74
N GLY A 338 -15.59 16.65 19.28
CA GLY A 338 -16.12 17.66 18.36
C GLY A 338 -16.04 19.07 18.94
N ASN A 339 -16.37 19.25 20.22
CA ASN A 339 -16.17 20.52 20.92
C ASN A 339 -14.67 20.91 20.92
N GLY A 340 -13.76 19.93 21.04
CA GLY A 340 -12.32 20.14 20.88
C GLY A 340 -11.92 20.62 19.49
N ILE A 341 -12.55 20.10 18.43
CA ILE A 341 -12.34 20.59 17.05
C ILE A 341 -12.82 22.04 16.93
N LEU A 342 -14.00 22.37 17.46
CA LEU A 342 -14.55 23.73 17.41
C LEU A 342 -13.72 24.75 18.22
N GLU A 343 -13.09 24.34 19.32
CA GLU A 343 -12.15 25.21 20.07
C GLU A 343 -10.92 25.60 19.22
N MET A 344 -10.55 24.74 18.27
CA MET A 344 -9.45 24.96 17.32
C MET A 344 -9.94 25.64 16.03
N PHE A 345 -11.24 25.85 15.83
CA PHE A 345 -11.81 26.41 14.62
C PHE A 345 -11.92 27.94 14.67
N ASP A 346 -11.55 28.61 13.60
CA ASP A 346 -11.71 30.05 13.41
C ASP A 346 -12.93 30.32 12.51
N GLN A 347 -14.04 30.72 13.14
CA GLN A 347 -15.29 31.06 12.46
C GLN A 347 -15.14 32.22 11.45
N GLY A 348 -14.14 33.11 11.64
CA GLY A 348 -13.98 34.30 10.81
C GLY A 348 -13.46 34.00 9.41
N ASP A 349 -12.59 33.00 9.26
CA ASP A 349 -11.96 32.66 7.98
C ASP A 349 -12.08 31.19 7.57
N GLY A 350 -12.66 30.35 8.42
CA GLY A 350 -12.86 28.92 8.19
C GLY A 350 -11.59 28.07 8.33
N SER A 351 -10.51 28.61 8.91
CA SER A 351 -9.30 27.82 9.22
C SER A 351 -9.40 27.09 10.54
N PHE A 352 -8.53 26.09 10.72
CA PHE A 352 -8.28 25.49 12.02
C PHE A 352 -6.89 25.89 12.52
N TRP A 353 -6.72 25.91 13.84
CA TRP A 353 -5.40 25.88 14.45
C TRP A 353 -4.96 24.41 14.52
N HIS A 354 -3.88 24.03 13.85
CA HIS A 354 -3.58 22.62 13.63
C HIS A 354 -3.04 21.92 14.89
N VAL A 355 -2.29 22.62 15.72
CA VAL A 355 -1.58 22.01 16.85
C VAL A 355 -1.62 22.88 18.10
N LEU A 356 -1.99 22.26 19.22
CA LEU A 356 -1.83 22.82 20.56
C LEU A 356 -0.69 22.09 21.30
N GLU A 357 -0.02 22.82 22.20
CA GLU A 357 0.92 22.25 23.15
C GLU A 357 0.14 21.47 24.23
N PHE A 358 0.62 20.27 24.59
CA PHE A 358 0.04 19.46 25.65
C PHE A 358 0.99 19.43 26.86
N PRO A 359 0.52 19.68 28.10
CA PRO A 359 -0.89 19.80 28.53
C PRO A 359 -1.45 21.24 28.60
N THR A 360 -0.66 22.27 28.25
CA THR A 360 -1.05 23.68 28.48
C THR A 360 -2.17 24.18 27.58
N LEU A 361 -2.44 23.49 26.46
CA LEU A 361 -3.39 23.84 25.40
C LEU A 361 -3.08 25.16 24.71
N GLN A 362 -1.86 25.67 24.84
CA GLN A 362 -1.45 26.87 24.13
C GLN A 362 -1.35 26.58 22.63
N ARG A 363 -1.76 27.55 21.82
CA ARG A 363 -1.65 27.52 20.37
C ARG A 363 -0.18 27.38 19.96
N LYS A 364 0.19 26.24 19.38
CA LYS A 364 1.56 25.91 18.97
C LYS A 364 1.82 26.17 17.49
N GLU A 365 1.00 25.61 16.61
CA GLU A 365 1.21 25.69 15.16
C GLU A 365 -0.11 25.92 14.43
N LYS A 366 -0.21 27.04 13.68
CA LYS A 366 -1.43 27.39 12.94
C LYS A 366 -1.72 26.36 11.86
N PHE A 367 -0.71 25.99 11.07
CA PHE A 367 -0.86 25.11 9.92
C PHE A 367 0.29 24.11 9.85
N ARG A 368 -0.03 22.83 9.71
CA ARG A 368 0.93 21.72 9.57
C ARG A 368 0.81 20.94 8.27
N THR A 369 -0.42 20.64 7.86
CA THR A 369 -0.74 19.88 6.64
C THR A 369 -2.20 20.08 6.29
N VAL A 370 -2.51 20.16 4.99
CA VAL A 370 -3.88 20.29 4.48
C VAL A 370 -4.80 19.14 4.91
N TYR A 371 -4.23 17.98 5.24
CA TYR A 371 -4.99 16.80 5.70
C TYR A 371 -5.84 17.11 6.92
N TYR A 372 -5.33 17.94 7.83
CA TYR A 372 -6.03 18.26 9.08
C TYR A 372 -7.30 19.06 8.84
N ASP A 373 -7.32 19.91 7.82
CA ASP A 373 -8.52 20.65 7.45
C ASP A 373 -9.59 19.68 6.91
N GLY A 374 -9.21 18.80 5.97
CA GLY A 374 -10.11 17.80 5.41
C GLY A 374 -10.64 16.82 6.47
N GLU A 375 -9.76 16.31 7.33
CA GLU A 375 -10.12 15.44 8.46
C GLU A 375 -11.14 16.13 9.37
N ALA A 376 -10.89 17.39 9.76
CA ALA A 376 -11.77 18.16 10.65
C ALA A 376 -13.16 18.39 10.05
N VAL A 377 -13.24 18.81 8.78
CA VAL A 377 -14.52 19.00 8.09
C VAL A 377 -15.27 17.67 7.96
N PHE A 378 -14.59 16.59 7.63
CA PHE A 378 -15.21 15.27 7.56
C PHE A 378 -15.79 14.85 8.93
N ALA A 379 -15.02 15.01 10.01
CA ALA A 379 -15.49 14.71 11.37
C ALA A 379 -16.70 15.55 11.79
N LEU A 380 -16.73 16.84 11.45
CA LEU A 380 -17.88 17.71 11.73
C LEU A 380 -19.14 17.27 10.97
N CYS A 381 -19.02 16.86 9.70
CA CYS A 381 -20.14 16.27 8.97
C CYS A 381 -20.64 14.98 9.61
N ARG A 382 -19.73 14.09 10.06
CA ARG A 382 -20.09 12.86 10.79
C ARG A 382 -20.81 13.15 12.11
N LEU A 383 -20.40 14.19 12.83
CA LEU A 383 -21.07 14.63 14.05
C LEU A 383 -22.47 15.17 13.77
N TYR A 384 -22.65 15.91 12.67
CA TYR A 384 -23.99 16.32 12.25
C TYR A 384 -24.89 15.10 11.97
N GLY A 385 -24.40 14.12 11.22
CA GLY A 385 -25.14 12.87 10.98
C GLY A 385 -25.48 12.10 12.25
N LEU A 386 -24.60 12.13 13.27
CA LEU A 386 -24.82 11.47 14.56
C LEU A 386 -25.83 12.20 15.46
N THR A 387 -25.85 13.53 15.43
CA THR A 387 -26.50 14.36 16.47
C THR A 387 -27.65 15.24 15.98
N GLY A 388 -27.66 15.59 14.70
CA GLY A 388 -28.56 16.60 14.13
C GLY A 388 -28.27 18.04 14.57
N GLU A 389 -27.21 18.31 15.35
CA GLU A 389 -26.92 19.65 15.85
C GLU A 389 -26.26 20.53 14.78
N ARG A 390 -26.91 21.64 14.42
CA ARG A 390 -26.49 22.55 13.35
C ARG A 390 -25.07 23.10 13.48
N LYS A 391 -24.58 23.32 14.70
CA LYS A 391 -23.23 23.87 14.97
C LYS A 391 -22.11 23.11 14.24
N TRP A 392 -22.27 21.79 14.06
CA TRP A 392 -21.29 20.97 13.35
C TRP A 392 -21.31 21.24 11.84
N LEU A 393 -22.50 21.23 11.24
CA LEU A 393 -22.68 21.43 9.81
C LEU A 393 -22.34 22.87 9.40
N ASP A 394 -22.70 23.85 10.23
CA ASP A 394 -22.42 25.26 9.97
C ASP A 394 -20.89 25.53 9.97
N ALA A 395 -20.15 24.94 10.91
CA ALA A 395 -18.69 25.02 10.93
C ALA A 395 -18.04 24.30 9.72
N ALA A 396 -18.55 23.11 9.37
CA ALA A 396 -18.08 22.36 8.20
C ALA A 396 -18.27 23.15 6.90
N ALA A 397 -19.42 23.82 6.74
CA ALA A 397 -19.71 24.66 5.59
C ALA A 397 -18.74 25.85 5.47
N VAL A 398 -18.49 26.58 6.56
CA VAL A 398 -17.56 27.73 6.55
C VAL A 398 -16.12 27.29 6.21
N ALA A 399 -15.68 26.12 6.66
CA ALA A 399 -14.39 25.56 6.28
C ALA A 399 -14.36 25.09 4.81
N ALA A 400 -15.43 24.47 4.32
CA ALA A 400 -15.54 24.07 2.91
C ALA A 400 -15.55 25.28 1.96
N ASP A 401 -16.15 26.40 2.36
CA ASP A 401 -16.09 27.67 1.62
C ASP A 401 -14.65 28.15 1.45
N ARG A 402 -13.81 27.94 2.47
CA ARG A 402 -12.38 28.22 2.39
C ARG A 402 -11.67 27.32 1.38
N PHE A 403 -11.99 26.02 1.33
CA PHE A 403 -11.39 25.08 0.36
C PHE A 403 -11.58 25.56 -1.07
N ILE A 404 -12.80 26.01 -1.38
CA ILE A 404 -13.16 26.57 -2.69
C ILE A 404 -12.39 27.88 -2.93
N ARG A 405 -12.43 28.81 -1.97
CA ARG A 405 -11.80 30.13 -2.08
C ARG A 405 -10.28 30.05 -2.25
N GLU A 406 -9.62 29.06 -1.65
CA GLU A 406 -8.16 28.89 -1.68
C GLU A 406 -7.67 27.86 -2.73
N GLY A 407 -8.60 27.24 -3.46
CA GLY A 407 -8.32 26.29 -4.53
C GLY A 407 -7.63 25.02 -4.04
N TYR A 408 -8.27 24.26 -3.15
CA TYR A 408 -7.68 23.07 -2.54
C TYR A 408 -7.52 21.87 -3.51
N GLU A 409 -8.15 21.90 -4.69
CA GLU A 409 -7.97 20.89 -5.74
C GLU A 409 -6.51 20.74 -6.20
N LYS A 410 -5.68 21.78 -6.00
CA LYS A 410 -4.25 21.76 -6.32
C LYS A 410 -3.46 20.74 -5.48
N TYR A 411 -3.98 20.39 -4.30
CA TYR A 411 -3.31 19.49 -3.36
C TYR A 411 -3.54 18.02 -3.67
N ARG A 412 -4.58 17.66 -4.43
CA ARG A 412 -4.97 16.27 -4.70
C ARG A 412 -5.23 15.49 -3.42
N ASP A 413 -5.87 16.13 -2.46
CA ASP A 413 -6.03 15.54 -1.14
C ASP A 413 -7.31 14.71 -1.03
N HIS A 414 -7.12 13.47 -0.57
CA HIS A 414 -8.19 12.51 -0.28
C HIS A 414 -9.03 12.89 0.94
N TRP A 415 -8.48 13.56 1.97
CA TRP A 415 -9.31 14.00 3.11
C TRP A 415 -10.27 15.12 2.71
N VAL A 416 -9.82 16.04 1.87
CA VAL A 416 -10.72 17.00 1.21
C VAL A 416 -11.78 16.28 0.37
N ALA A 417 -11.43 15.20 -0.36
CA ALA A 417 -12.44 14.42 -1.08
C ALA A 417 -13.47 13.78 -0.13
N TYR A 418 -13.03 13.14 0.96
CA TYR A 418 -13.90 12.59 1.99
C TYR A 418 -14.81 13.65 2.60
N SER A 419 -14.27 14.81 2.95
CA SER A 419 -15.04 15.89 3.56
C SER A 419 -16.12 16.42 2.64
N MET A 420 -15.80 16.64 1.35
CA MET A 420 -16.77 17.12 0.37
C MET A 420 -17.84 16.05 0.07
N ASN A 421 -17.46 14.77 -0.01
CA ASN A 421 -18.41 13.68 -0.20
C ASN A 421 -19.39 13.55 0.98
N GLU A 422 -18.92 13.72 2.22
CA GLU A 422 -19.81 13.69 3.39
C GLU A 422 -20.66 14.96 3.50
N LEU A 423 -20.07 16.14 3.29
CA LEU A 423 -20.77 17.43 3.37
C LEU A 423 -21.96 17.47 2.41
N THR A 424 -21.76 17.05 1.17
CA THR A 424 -22.78 17.10 0.11
C THR A 424 -23.94 16.13 0.33
N LYS A 425 -23.85 15.18 1.27
CA LYS A 425 -25.02 14.39 1.72
C LYS A 425 -26.01 15.22 2.54
N HIS A 426 -25.54 16.32 3.12
CA HIS A 426 -26.35 17.21 3.97
C HIS A 426 -26.58 18.59 3.33
N LEU A 427 -25.66 19.04 2.47
CA LEU A 427 -25.70 20.31 1.75
C LEU A 427 -25.30 20.09 0.28
N PRO A 428 -26.19 19.55 -0.57
CA PRO A 428 -25.92 19.26 -1.99
C PRO A 428 -25.98 20.53 -2.85
N GLU A 429 -25.24 21.57 -2.46
CA GLU A 429 -25.16 22.82 -3.23
C GLU A 429 -24.17 22.68 -4.39
N ASP A 430 -24.50 23.29 -5.54
CA ASP A 430 -23.69 23.22 -6.77
C ASP A 430 -22.20 23.49 -6.54
N ARG A 431 -21.86 24.55 -5.79
CA ARG A 431 -20.48 24.94 -5.50
C ARG A 431 -19.66 23.84 -4.80
N TYR A 432 -20.30 23.05 -3.94
CA TYR A 432 -19.63 21.96 -3.21
C TYR A 432 -19.51 20.71 -4.08
N LEU A 433 -20.56 20.38 -4.84
CA LEU A 433 -20.55 19.26 -5.80
C LEU A 433 -19.49 19.49 -6.89
N SER A 434 -19.52 20.68 -7.49
CA SER A 434 -18.57 21.11 -8.52
C SER A 434 -17.12 21.08 -8.03
N PHE A 435 -16.84 21.62 -6.83
CA PHE A 435 -15.51 21.54 -6.24
C PHE A 435 -15.07 20.10 -5.93
N GLY A 436 -15.98 19.27 -5.39
CA GLY A 436 -15.71 17.87 -5.09
C GLY A 436 -15.30 17.07 -6.32
N LEU A 437 -16.02 17.23 -7.45
CA LEU A 437 -15.67 16.60 -8.72
C LEU A 437 -14.34 17.14 -9.28
N LYS A 438 -14.12 18.46 -9.20
CA LYS A 438 -12.91 19.12 -9.70
C LYS A 438 -11.64 18.61 -9.02
N ASN A 439 -11.68 18.29 -7.72
CA ASN A 439 -10.53 17.80 -6.94
C ASN A 439 -9.82 16.60 -7.63
N ALA A 440 -10.58 15.63 -8.13
CA ALA A 440 -10.03 14.53 -8.92
C ALA A 440 -9.85 14.89 -10.39
N ASN A 441 -10.86 15.51 -11.00
CA ASN A 441 -10.93 15.67 -12.46
C ASN A 441 -9.71 16.38 -13.02
N VAL A 442 -9.24 17.47 -12.40
CA VAL A 442 -8.08 18.21 -12.91
C VAL A 442 -6.74 17.49 -12.71
N ASN A 443 -6.72 16.40 -11.95
CA ASN A 443 -5.52 15.68 -11.55
C ASN A 443 -5.42 14.24 -12.11
N LEU A 444 -6.43 13.74 -12.84
CA LEU A 444 -6.50 12.35 -13.32
C LEU A 444 -5.22 11.89 -14.03
N ARG A 445 -4.71 12.65 -14.99
CA ARG A 445 -3.46 12.31 -15.71
C ARG A 445 -2.26 12.17 -14.79
N ARG A 446 -2.12 13.07 -13.81
CA ARG A 446 -1.02 13.02 -12.83
C ARG A 446 -1.16 11.82 -11.90
N ILE A 447 -2.37 11.53 -11.44
CA ILE A 447 -2.66 10.39 -10.59
C ILE A 447 -2.38 9.08 -11.33
N ARG A 448 -2.86 8.97 -12.57
CA ARG A 448 -2.62 7.80 -13.43
C ARG A 448 -1.13 7.60 -13.70
N GLY A 449 -0.39 8.67 -14.00
CA GLY A 449 1.04 8.62 -14.28
C GLY A 449 1.97 8.44 -13.07
N GLN A 450 1.44 8.28 -11.86
CA GLN A 450 2.27 8.09 -10.67
C GLN A 450 2.98 6.72 -10.69
N ASP A 451 4.30 6.75 -10.72
CA ASP A 451 5.21 5.59 -10.78
C ASP A 451 5.38 4.83 -9.45
N THR A 452 4.78 5.30 -8.37
CA THR A 452 4.78 4.64 -7.06
C THR A 452 3.38 4.17 -6.71
N THR A 453 3.28 3.29 -5.72
CA THR A 453 2.01 2.79 -5.17
C THR A 453 1.31 3.79 -4.26
N TYR A 454 1.48 5.10 -4.51
CA TYR A 454 0.99 6.20 -3.68
C TYR A 454 -0.44 5.96 -3.16
N HIS A 455 -0.54 5.73 -1.85
CA HIS A 455 -1.65 4.99 -1.24
C HIS A 455 -2.97 5.77 -1.15
N THR A 456 -2.91 7.12 -1.15
CA THR A 456 -4.11 7.95 -0.98
C THR A 456 -4.86 8.24 -2.28
N TYR A 457 -4.25 7.97 -3.45
CA TYR A 457 -4.87 8.35 -4.73
C TYR A 457 -6.10 7.52 -5.07
N LEU A 458 -6.09 6.21 -4.78
CA LEU A 458 -7.25 5.37 -5.02
C LEU A 458 -8.42 5.76 -4.10
N GLU A 459 -8.16 6.13 -2.84
CA GLU A 459 -9.19 6.69 -1.93
C GLU A 459 -9.85 7.92 -2.53
N LEU A 460 -9.04 8.89 -3.00
CA LEU A 460 -9.54 10.11 -3.64
C LEU A 460 -10.45 9.79 -4.84
N LEU A 461 -10.01 8.87 -5.71
CA LEU A 461 -10.75 8.52 -6.93
C LEU A 461 -12.07 7.81 -6.59
N CYS A 462 -12.05 6.82 -5.70
CA CYS A 462 -13.26 6.08 -5.33
C CYS A 462 -14.28 6.97 -4.60
N VAL A 463 -13.84 7.87 -3.72
CA VAL A 463 -14.73 8.83 -3.06
C VAL A 463 -15.33 9.84 -4.04
N THR A 464 -14.55 10.27 -5.03
CA THR A 464 -15.08 11.12 -6.12
C THR A 464 -16.12 10.36 -6.94
N PHE A 465 -15.88 9.09 -7.24
CA PHE A 465 -16.86 8.24 -7.91
C PHE A 465 -18.17 8.14 -7.11
N GLU A 466 -18.12 7.93 -5.79
CA GLU A 466 -19.32 7.92 -4.95
C GLU A 466 -20.13 9.21 -5.04
N MET A 467 -19.45 10.37 -5.09
CA MET A 467 -20.10 11.66 -5.27
C MET A 467 -20.70 11.80 -6.67
N TYR A 468 -19.93 11.49 -7.72
CA TYR A 468 -20.39 11.49 -9.11
C TYR A 468 -21.64 10.64 -9.28
N SER A 469 -21.61 9.40 -8.82
CA SER A 469 -22.76 8.50 -8.95
C SER A 469 -23.97 8.99 -8.16
N ARG A 470 -23.78 9.62 -6.99
CA ARG A 470 -24.90 10.24 -6.25
C ARG A 470 -25.51 11.41 -7.02
N ILE A 471 -24.68 12.25 -7.66
CA ILE A 471 -25.14 13.37 -8.49
C ILE A 471 -26.00 12.85 -9.64
N THR A 472 -25.54 11.81 -10.36
CA THR A 472 -26.25 11.27 -11.52
C THR A 472 -27.52 10.51 -11.11
N GLU A 473 -27.45 9.65 -10.09
CA GLU A 473 -28.59 8.85 -9.62
C GLU A 473 -29.73 9.70 -9.05
N GLN A 474 -29.42 10.83 -8.41
CA GLN A 474 -30.42 11.71 -7.80
C GLN A 474 -30.79 12.92 -8.66
N GLY A 475 -30.13 13.13 -9.79
CA GLY A 475 -30.35 14.31 -10.65
C GLY A 475 -30.01 15.62 -9.95
N LEU A 476 -28.92 15.66 -9.16
CA LEU A 476 -28.50 16.87 -8.46
C LEU A 476 -27.95 17.91 -9.44
N GLU A 477 -28.27 19.19 -9.19
CA GLU A 477 -27.74 20.30 -9.99
C GLU A 477 -26.24 20.48 -9.72
N CYS A 478 -25.41 20.18 -10.71
CA CYS A 478 -23.96 20.32 -10.66
C CYS A 478 -23.45 20.89 -11.99
N SER A 479 -23.14 22.18 -12.00
CA SER A 479 -22.71 22.93 -13.18
C SER A 479 -21.41 22.40 -13.79
N TYR A 480 -20.55 21.78 -12.98
CA TYR A 480 -19.29 21.17 -13.45
C TYR A 480 -19.45 19.76 -14.07
N LEU A 481 -20.62 19.12 -13.96
CA LEU A 481 -20.82 17.76 -14.43
C LEU A 481 -20.50 17.56 -15.93
N PRO A 482 -20.82 18.49 -16.85
CA PRO A 482 -20.46 18.37 -18.26
C PRO A 482 -18.95 18.37 -18.54
N GLU A 483 -18.13 18.92 -17.64
CA GLU A 483 -16.66 18.92 -17.76
C GLU A 483 -16.02 17.67 -17.12
N PHE A 484 -16.82 16.85 -16.44
CA PHE A 484 -16.32 15.72 -15.67
C PHE A 484 -16.01 14.51 -16.55
N ARG A 485 -14.76 14.05 -16.51
CA ARG A 485 -14.28 12.94 -17.34
C ARG A 485 -14.53 11.59 -16.63
N ALA A 486 -15.79 11.16 -16.62
CA ALA A 486 -16.21 9.95 -15.90
C ALA A 486 -15.49 8.68 -16.38
N GLU A 487 -15.34 8.50 -17.70
CA GLU A 487 -14.60 7.38 -18.29
C GLU A 487 -13.13 7.35 -17.81
N GLU A 488 -12.42 8.49 -17.94
CA GLU A 488 -11.02 8.59 -17.49
C GLU A 488 -10.87 8.37 -15.98
N LEU A 489 -11.86 8.77 -15.17
CA LEU A 489 -11.90 8.47 -13.73
C LEU A 489 -11.98 6.97 -13.51
N VAL A 490 -12.96 6.28 -14.11
CA VAL A 490 -13.19 4.84 -13.92
C VAL A 490 -11.97 4.03 -14.37
N ASP A 491 -11.43 4.32 -15.55
CA ASP A 491 -10.22 3.66 -16.04
C ASP A 491 -9.00 3.92 -15.16
N THR A 492 -8.94 5.09 -14.52
CA THR A 492 -7.87 5.41 -13.57
C THR A 492 -8.07 4.68 -12.24
N ILE A 493 -9.31 4.48 -11.78
CA ILE A 493 -9.61 3.66 -10.60
C ILE A 493 -9.11 2.23 -10.79
N PHE A 494 -9.51 1.56 -11.88
CA PHE A 494 -9.07 0.19 -12.16
C PHE A 494 -7.55 0.09 -12.32
N TYR A 495 -6.94 1.02 -13.06
CA TYR A 495 -5.50 1.06 -13.22
C TYR A 495 -4.77 1.23 -11.87
N ARG A 496 -5.22 2.15 -11.01
CA ARG A 496 -4.59 2.38 -9.70
C ARG A 496 -4.81 1.22 -8.73
N ALA A 497 -5.98 0.59 -8.76
CA ALA A 497 -6.29 -0.59 -7.95
C ALA A 497 -5.33 -1.75 -8.25
N GLU A 498 -5.06 -2.04 -9.52
CA GLU A 498 -4.04 -3.02 -9.91
C GLU A 498 -2.63 -2.54 -9.58
N TYR A 499 -2.28 -1.31 -9.94
CA TYR A 499 -0.90 -0.82 -9.81
C TYR A 499 -0.42 -0.76 -8.36
N MET A 500 -1.31 -0.50 -7.40
CA MET A 500 -0.99 -0.46 -5.98
C MET A 500 -0.55 -1.82 -5.42
N LEU A 501 -0.87 -2.93 -6.09
CA LEU A 501 -0.39 -4.27 -5.73
C LEU A 501 1.13 -4.42 -5.83
N ASN A 502 1.82 -3.50 -6.51
CA ASN A 502 3.30 -3.48 -6.55
C ASN A 502 3.94 -3.16 -5.19
N GLY A 503 3.14 -2.75 -4.19
CA GLY A 503 3.56 -2.53 -2.81
C GLY A 503 2.91 -3.50 -1.83
N TYR A 504 2.13 -4.46 -2.32
CA TYR A 504 1.48 -5.48 -1.49
C TYR A 504 2.46 -6.62 -1.19
N GLY A 505 2.44 -7.08 0.07
CA GLY A 505 3.29 -8.13 0.62
C GLY A 505 2.91 -9.52 0.14
N TYR A 506 3.02 -9.76 -1.16
CA TYR A 506 2.90 -11.10 -1.73
C TYR A 506 4.07 -12.00 -1.29
N PRO A 507 3.85 -13.33 -1.15
CA PRO A 507 4.89 -14.31 -0.85
C PRO A 507 6.16 -14.17 -1.70
N GLU A 508 6.01 -14.01 -3.02
CA GLU A 508 7.12 -13.87 -3.97
C GLU A 508 7.97 -12.61 -3.77
N TYR A 509 7.44 -11.60 -3.07
CA TYR A 509 8.20 -10.42 -2.65
C TYR A 509 8.78 -10.58 -1.25
N VAL A 510 7.94 -10.98 -0.28
CA VAL A 510 8.34 -10.98 1.13
C VAL A 510 9.32 -12.08 1.46
N MET A 511 9.42 -13.14 0.64
CA MET A 511 10.40 -14.22 0.84
C MET A 511 11.86 -13.74 0.86
N TYR A 512 12.16 -12.56 0.32
CA TYR A 512 13.51 -11.97 0.34
C TYR A 512 13.74 -10.98 1.50
N LEU A 513 12.75 -10.78 2.37
CA LEU A 513 12.85 -9.91 3.55
C LEU A 513 13.28 -10.73 4.78
N LYS A 514 13.66 -10.05 5.87
CA LYS A 514 14.30 -10.71 7.03
C LYS A 514 13.45 -11.81 7.66
N TYR A 515 12.16 -11.56 7.82
CA TYR A 515 11.17 -12.47 8.39
C TYR A 515 9.91 -12.46 7.51
N PRO A 516 9.83 -13.33 6.49
CA PRO A 516 8.80 -13.24 5.45
C PRO A 516 7.35 -13.33 5.97
N SER A 517 7.06 -14.28 6.85
CA SER A 517 5.72 -14.47 7.45
C SER A 517 5.26 -13.27 8.27
N ALA A 518 6.19 -12.54 8.89
CA ALA A 518 5.89 -11.39 9.72
C ALA A 518 5.39 -10.18 8.92
N VAL A 519 5.50 -10.18 7.59
CA VAL A 519 5.13 -9.05 6.72
C VAL A 519 4.25 -9.46 5.54
N LEU A 520 3.81 -10.72 5.51
CA LEU A 520 2.85 -11.21 4.54
C LEU A 520 1.53 -10.43 4.65
N GLY A 521 0.97 -10.02 3.52
CA GLY A 521 -0.26 -9.23 3.48
C GLY A 521 -0.11 -7.76 3.91
N ALA A 522 1.08 -7.33 4.34
CA ALA A 522 1.33 -5.92 4.61
C ALA A 522 1.44 -5.10 3.31
N PHE A 523 1.41 -3.77 3.43
CA PHE A 523 1.82 -2.88 2.35
C PHE A 523 3.08 -2.12 2.72
N PHE A 524 4.04 -2.10 1.80
CA PHE A 524 5.31 -1.38 1.98
C PHE A 524 5.44 -0.18 1.03
N VAL A 525 5.97 0.92 1.57
CA VAL A 525 6.40 2.08 0.79
C VAL A 525 7.83 1.83 0.35
N ARG A 526 7.97 1.20 -0.82
CA ARG A 526 9.25 0.68 -1.32
C ARG A 526 10.37 1.73 -1.33
N HIS A 527 10.11 2.93 -1.83
CA HIS A 527 11.08 4.02 -1.97
C HIS A 527 11.45 4.73 -0.65
N ASP A 528 10.87 4.28 0.45
CA ASP A 528 11.25 4.66 1.81
C ASP A 528 11.82 3.41 2.51
N GLY A 529 12.74 2.70 1.86
CA GLY A 529 13.39 1.52 2.44
C GLY A 529 12.43 0.38 2.77
N TYR A 530 11.38 0.19 1.97
CA TYR A 530 10.29 -0.77 2.21
C TYR A 530 9.52 -0.54 3.52
N ARG A 531 9.46 0.70 4.00
CA ARG A 531 8.73 1.05 5.23
C ARG A 531 7.33 0.43 5.24
N ILE A 532 7.02 -0.30 6.30
CA ILE A 532 5.67 -0.74 6.64
C ILE A 532 5.25 0.06 7.87
N ARG A 533 4.10 0.74 7.79
CA ARG A 533 3.56 1.53 8.91
C ARG A 533 2.04 1.37 8.95
N ILE A 534 1.46 1.42 10.15
CA ILE A 534 0.02 1.22 10.32
C ILE A 534 -0.84 2.17 9.46
N ASP A 535 -0.39 3.41 9.22
CA ASP A 535 -1.12 4.35 8.37
C ASP A 535 -0.90 4.14 6.88
N ASP A 536 0.26 3.60 6.46
CA ASP A 536 0.43 3.19 5.07
C ASP A 536 -0.62 2.11 4.75
N ILE A 537 -0.70 1.07 5.60
CA ILE A 537 -1.65 -0.04 5.45
C ILE A 537 -3.10 0.45 5.52
N GLN A 538 -3.40 1.36 6.44
CA GLN A 538 -4.73 1.96 6.55
C GLN A 538 -5.20 2.54 5.22
N HIS A 539 -4.36 3.34 4.55
CA HIS A 539 -4.75 3.98 3.29
C HIS A 539 -4.99 2.95 2.18
N PHE A 540 -4.14 1.93 2.07
CA PHE A 540 -4.36 0.84 1.11
C PHE A 540 -5.68 0.10 1.38
N CYS A 541 -5.93 -0.32 2.63
CA CYS A 541 -7.15 -1.03 3.00
C CYS A 541 -8.41 -0.17 2.80
N SER A 542 -8.39 1.11 3.20
CA SER A 542 -9.50 2.04 2.96
C SER A 542 -9.81 2.19 1.47
N ALA A 543 -8.77 2.27 0.63
CA ALA A 543 -8.93 2.37 -0.81
C ALA A 543 -9.58 1.12 -1.41
N TYR A 544 -9.07 -0.07 -1.09
CA TYR A 544 -9.64 -1.33 -1.58
C TYR A 544 -11.04 -1.58 -1.02
N TYR A 545 -11.33 -1.19 0.23
CA TYR A 545 -12.68 -1.25 0.78
C TYR A 545 -13.66 -0.38 -0.02
N SER A 546 -13.26 0.85 -0.37
CA SER A 546 -14.10 1.74 -1.19
C SER A 546 -14.26 1.21 -2.61
N PHE A 547 -13.21 0.67 -3.23
CA PHE A 547 -13.28 -0.02 -4.51
C PHE A 547 -14.25 -1.21 -4.47
N TYR A 548 -14.10 -2.11 -3.51
CA TYR A 548 -14.94 -3.30 -3.32
C TYR A 548 -16.42 -2.92 -3.24
N ARG A 549 -16.76 -1.95 -2.38
CA ARG A 549 -18.15 -1.52 -2.19
C ARG A 549 -18.79 -0.89 -3.42
N ASN A 550 -17.98 -0.33 -4.31
CA ASN A 550 -18.43 0.34 -5.51
C ASN A 550 -18.22 -0.51 -6.78
N TYR A 551 -17.67 -1.73 -6.67
CA TYR A 551 -17.22 -2.52 -7.82
C TYR A 551 -18.32 -2.73 -8.86
N GLY A 552 -19.51 -3.18 -8.46
CA GLY A 552 -20.60 -3.40 -9.40
C GLY A 552 -21.02 -2.13 -10.18
N ARG A 553 -21.01 -0.96 -9.51
CA ARG A 553 -21.32 0.32 -10.15
C ARG A 553 -20.17 0.78 -11.07
N LEU A 554 -18.93 0.56 -10.66
CA LEU A 554 -17.74 0.86 -11.45
C LEU A 554 -17.69 0.01 -12.72
N ALA A 555 -17.89 -1.30 -12.59
CA ALA A 555 -17.89 -2.25 -13.71
C ALA A 555 -18.99 -1.93 -14.72
N ALA A 556 -20.24 -1.76 -14.25
CA ALA A 556 -21.36 -1.41 -15.13
C ALA A 556 -21.14 -0.08 -15.87
N LEU A 557 -20.57 0.92 -15.19
CA LEU A 557 -20.26 2.20 -15.85
C LEU A 557 -19.13 2.04 -16.88
N ARG A 558 -18.09 1.27 -16.57
CA ARG A 558 -16.99 0.97 -17.50
C ARG A 558 -17.50 0.28 -18.77
N GLU A 559 -18.32 -0.75 -18.61
CA GLU A 559 -18.92 -1.50 -19.72
C GLU A 559 -19.79 -0.60 -20.62
N SER A 560 -20.49 0.38 -20.03
CA SER A 560 -21.30 1.33 -20.81
C SER A 560 -20.45 2.18 -21.77
N PHE A 561 -19.25 2.60 -21.35
CA PHE A 561 -18.32 3.34 -22.21
C PHE A 561 -17.74 2.45 -23.31
N ASP A 562 -17.47 1.17 -23.03
CA ASP A 562 -17.00 0.21 -24.04
C ASP A 562 -18.05 -0.02 -25.13
N HIS A 563 -19.31 -0.19 -24.74
CA HIS A 563 -20.42 -0.35 -25.69
C HIS A 563 -20.63 0.91 -26.55
N GLU A 564 -20.50 2.12 -25.98
CA GLU A 564 -20.58 3.38 -26.75
C GLU A 564 -19.48 3.46 -27.82
N ARG A 565 -18.27 2.97 -27.51
CA ARG A 565 -17.18 2.87 -28.50
C ARG A 565 -17.50 1.89 -29.63
N GLU A 566 -17.94 0.68 -29.29
CA GLU A 566 -18.26 -0.34 -30.29
C GLU A 566 -19.39 0.08 -31.25
N VAL A 567 -20.41 0.78 -30.74
CA VAL A 567 -21.50 1.31 -31.58
C VAL A 567 -21.03 2.49 -32.42
N GLY A 568 -20.18 3.36 -31.89
CA GLY A 568 -19.59 4.49 -32.62
C GLY A 568 -18.68 4.05 -33.77
N GLU A 569 -17.88 3.00 -33.57
CA GLU A 569 -16.99 2.44 -34.60
C GLU A 569 -17.74 1.65 -35.68
N ASN A 570 -18.84 0.97 -35.35
CA ASN A 570 -19.67 0.24 -36.32
C ASN A 570 -20.72 1.12 -37.04
N GLY A 571 -20.92 2.36 -36.58
CA GLY A 571 -21.86 3.34 -37.15
C GLY A 571 -21.21 4.40 -38.04
N SER A 572 -19.88 4.33 -38.23
CA SER A 572 -19.06 5.19 -39.10
C SER A 572 -18.66 4.44 -40.36
#